data_AF-A0A2G9RYA7-F1
#
_entry.id   AF-A0A2G9RYA7-F1
#
_cell.length_a   1.000
_cell.length_b   1.000
_cell.length_c   1.000
_cell.angle_alpha   90.00
_cell.angle_beta   90.00
_cell.angle_gamma   90.00
#
_symmetry.space_group_name_H-M   'P 1'
#
loop_
_entity.id
_entity.type
_entity.pdbx_description
1 polymer ?
#
loop_
_entity_poly.entity_id
_entity_poly.type
_entity_poly.pdbx_seq_one_letter_code
_entity_poly.pdbx_strand_id
1 'polypeptide(L)'
;MRATAGPRLSRSKDPRTKNSDYNAPFAQWSNEQVCNWLEDFGLGQYVIFARQWVNSGHTLLTATPQSLEKELGIKHPLHRKKLQLAMNSINTKKEDKSGQLDHVWVTRWLDDIGLPQYKDQFHDARVDGRMLQYLTVNDLLFLKVTSQMHHLSIKCAIHVLHANKFNPNCLRRRPADENNISPSEVVQWSNHRVMEWLRSVDLAEYAPNLRGSGVHGGLIILEPRFNSDTLAMLLNIPAQKTLLRRHLATNFSLLIGPEAQQEKREIMDSTTYSPLSTTAKVRPKKLGLSNFGHLRKKKFDDSTDYVCPVDASPQKSEVKAPNNSPAKEADKLEQVGRLI
;
A
#
# COMPACT_ATOMS: atom_id res chain seq x y z
N MET A 1 -10.74 49.61 16.80
CA MET A 1 -10.06 48.46 17.44
C MET A 1 -10.37 47.22 16.62
N ARG A 2 -9.37 46.61 15.97
CA ARG A 2 -9.54 45.42 15.11
C ARG A 2 -8.58 44.36 15.63
N ALA A 3 -9.11 43.30 16.24
CA ALA A 3 -8.31 42.22 16.82
C ALA A 3 -7.91 41.23 15.72
N THR A 4 -6.61 41.14 15.42
CA THR A 4 -6.01 40.08 14.61
C THR A 4 -5.43 39.03 15.55
N ALA A 5 -6.10 37.89 15.69
CA ALA A 5 -5.51 36.71 16.33
C ALA A 5 -4.60 36.01 15.32
N GLY A 6 -3.30 35.95 15.61
CA GLY A 6 -2.31 35.24 14.80
C GLY A 6 -2.48 33.71 14.82
N PRO A 7 -1.76 32.99 13.94
CA PRO A 7 -1.92 31.54 13.77
C PRO A 7 -1.42 30.81 15.02
N ARG A 8 -2.29 29.97 15.61
CA ARG A 8 -1.91 29.09 16.74
C ARG A 8 -0.95 28.02 16.22
N LEU A 9 0.33 28.24 16.49
CA LEU A 9 1.40 27.26 16.34
C LEU A 9 1.01 25.95 17.01
N SER A 10 1.29 24.84 16.32
CA SER A 10 1.05 23.49 16.79
C SER A 10 1.71 23.28 18.15
N ARG A 11 0.95 22.64 19.06
CA ARG A 11 1.44 22.20 20.36
C ARG A 11 2.64 21.28 20.14
N SER A 12 3.84 21.76 20.45
CA SER A 12 5.06 20.94 20.48
C SER A 12 4.83 19.79 21.47
N LYS A 13 4.87 18.55 20.99
CA LYS A 13 4.83 17.36 21.85
C LYS A 13 6.11 17.36 22.70
N ASP A 14 5.98 17.61 24.00
CA ASP A 14 7.07 17.54 24.98
C ASP A 14 7.57 16.08 25.05
N PRO A 15 8.88 15.79 24.87
CA PRO A 15 9.41 14.43 24.91
C PRO A 15 9.35 13.76 26.29
N ARG A 16 9.04 14.51 27.35
CA ARG A 16 9.18 14.06 28.74
C ARG A 16 8.03 13.19 29.28
N THR A 17 6.90 13.09 28.58
CA THR A 17 5.75 12.25 29.00
C THR A 17 5.76 10.83 28.43
N LYS A 18 6.76 10.43 27.65
CA LYS A 18 6.71 9.15 26.91
C LYS A 18 7.31 7.93 27.61
N ASN A 19 8.05 8.05 28.71
CA ASN A 19 8.91 6.94 29.19
C ASN A 19 8.58 6.33 30.56
N SER A 20 7.49 6.70 31.23
CA SER A 20 7.15 6.14 32.55
C SER A 20 5.99 5.13 32.55
N ASP A 21 4.96 5.33 31.72
CA ASP A 21 3.64 4.73 32.04
C ASP A 21 3.23 3.52 31.20
N TYR A 22 4.11 2.94 30.37
CA TYR A 22 3.74 1.81 29.49
C TYR A 22 4.66 0.58 29.61
N ASN A 23 5.43 0.46 30.69
CA ASN A 23 6.29 -0.72 30.91
C ASN A 23 5.51 -2.02 31.20
N ALA A 24 4.24 -1.91 31.62
CA ALA A 24 3.39 -3.07 31.83
C ALA A 24 2.81 -3.60 30.50
N PRO A 25 2.58 -4.92 30.35
CA PRO A 25 1.83 -5.47 29.21
C PRO A 25 0.45 -4.81 29.05
N PHE A 26 -0.01 -4.63 27.81
CA PHE A 26 -1.28 -3.93 27.52
C PHE A 26 -2.47 -4.48 28.33
N ALA A 27 -2.55 -5.79 28.56
CA ALA A 27 -3.61 -6.40 29.36
C ALA A 27 -3.73 -5.83 30.78
N GLN A 28 -2.63 -5.35 31.35
CA GLN A 28 -2.53 -4.82 32.72
C GLN A 28 -2.69 -3.30 32.78
N TRP A 29 -2.86 -2.62 31.64
CA TRP A 29 -3.05 -1.18 31.63
C TRP A 29 -4.35 -0.81 32.34
N SER A 30 -4.28 0.24 33.15
CA SER A 30 -5.43 0.86 33.81
C SER A 30 -6.39 1.47 32.79
N ASN A 31 -7.62 1.71 33.23
CA ASN A 31 -8.62 2.46 32.46
C ASN A 31 -8.04 3.76 31.86
N GLU A 32 -7.30 4.53 32.66
CA GLU A 32 -6.71 5.81 32.23
C GLU A 32 -5.61 5.63 31.17
N GLN A 33 -4.71 4.66 31.36
CA GLN A 33 -3.66 4.34 30.38
C GLN A 33 -4.26 3.93 29.03
N VAL A 34 -5.34 3.14 29.04
CA VAL A 34 -6.06 2.74 27.83
C VAL A 34 -6.75 3.93 27.17
N CYS A 35 -7.36 4.82 27.96
CA CYS A 35 -8.01 6.03 27.44
C CYS A 35 -7.00 6.97 26.77
N ASN A 36 -5.86 7.22 27.41
CA ASN A 36 -4.79 8.03 26.85
C ASN A 36 -4.25 7.41 25.56
N TRP A 37 -4.09 6.09 25.53
CA TRP A 37 -3.71 5.37 24.32
C TRP A 37 -4.74 5.49 23.18
N LEU A 38 -6.04 5.37 23.47
CA LEU A 38 -7.08 5.55 22.46
C LEU A 38 -7.06 6.96 21.85
N GLU A 39 -6.79 7.98 22.67
CA GLU A 39 -6.65 9.36 22.20
C GLU A 39 -5.44 9.51 21.27
N ASP A 40 -4.25 9.04 21.69
CA ASP A 40 -3.04 9.04 20.87
C ASP A 40 -3.17 8.20 19.60
N PHE A 41 -3.96 7.13 19.65
CA PHE A 41 -4.23 6.25 18.52
C PHE A 41 -5.18 6.88 17.48
N GLY A 42 -5.72 8.08 17.76
CA GLY A 42 -6.62 8.82 16.87
C GLY A 42 -8.09 8.43 17.03
N LEU A 43 -8.44 7.77 18.13
CA LEU A 43 -9.79 7.31 18.47
C LEU A 43 -10.34 8.03 19.72
N GLY A 44 -9.84 9.24 20.00
CA GLY A 44 -10.20 10.07 21.16
C GLY A 44 -11.71 10.31 21.32
N GLN A 45 -12.46 10.33 20.21
CA GLN A 45 -13.92 10.48 20.24
C GLN A 45 -14.66 9.34 20.96
N TYR A 46 -14.01 8.20 21.19
CA TYR A 46 -14.58 7.06 21.89
C TYR A 46 -14.15 6.97 23.36
N VAL A 47 -13.28 7.87 23.83
CA VAL A 47 -12.72 7.83 25.19
C VAL A 47 -13.81 7.95 26.26
N ILE A 48 -14.86 8.74 26.03
CA ILE A 48 -15.95 8.90 27.01
C ILE A 48 -16.63 7.55 27.30
N PHE A 49 -16.89 6.75 26.26
CA PHE A 49 -17.48 5.42 26.41
C PHE A 49 -16.45 4.42 26.95
N ALA A 50 -15.19 4.51 26.51
CA ALA A 50 -14.12 3.67 27.02
C ALA A 50 -13.93 3.83 28.54
N ARG A 51 -14.02 5.06 29.07
CA ARG A 51 -13.92 5.33 30.51
C ARG A 51 -14.98 4.58 31.33
N GLN A 52 -16.18 4.39 30.78
CA GLN A 52 -17.28 3.73 31.47
C GLN A 52 -17.22 2.21 31.38
N TRP A 53 -16.74 1.67 30.26
CA TRP A 53 -16.80 0.23 29.97
C TRP A 53 -15.48 -0.51 30.22
N VAL A 54 -14.34 0.13 29.96
CA VAL A 54 -13.02 -0.54 29.97
C VAL A 54 -12.45 -0.54 31.39
N ASN A 55 -12.44 -1.68 32.06
CA ASN A 55 -11.83 -1.74 33.40
C ASN A 55 -10.30 -1.80 33.35
N SER A 56 -9.77 -2.52 32.36
CA SER A 56 -8.34 -2.63 32.08
C SER A 56 -8.12 -2.92 30.59
N GLY A 57 -6.88 -2.86 30.11
CA GLY A 57 -6.58 -3.20 28.73
C GLY A 57 -6.99 -4.63 28.35
N HIS A 58 -7.10 -5.56 29.31
CA HIS A 58 -7.66 -6.89 29.07
C HIS A 58 -9.08 -6.84 28.48
N THR A 59 -9.93 -5.90 28.94
CA THR A 59 -11.30 -5.73 28.41
C THR A 59 -11.29 -5.49 26.90
N LEU A 60 -10.38 -4.65 26.40
CA LEU A 60 -10.25 -4.40 24.96
C LEU A 60 -9.64 -5.58 24.19
N LEU A 61 -8.68 -6.30 24.78
CA LEU A 61 -8.06 -7.46 24.13
C LEU A 61 -9.03 -8.62 23.92
N THR A 62 -10.00 -8.79 24.82
CA THR A 62 -11.04 -9.83 24.73
C THR A 62 -12.34 -9.33 24.09
N ALA A 63 -12.39 -8.05 23.70
CA ALA A 63 -13.59 -7.45 23.13
C ALA A 63 -13.99 -8.12 21.80
N THR A 64 -15.25 -8.52 21.71
CA THR A 64 -15.83 -8.96 20.44
C THR A 64 -16.16 -7.77 19.54
N PRO A 65 -16.22 -7.93 18.20
CA PRO A 65 -16.66 -6.87 17.29
C PRO A 65 -17.99 -6.23 17.72
N GLN A 66 -18.94 -7.04 18.20
CA GLN A 66 -20.25 -6.58 18.67
C GLN A 66 -20.14 -5.73 19.95
N SER A 67 -19.25 -6.10 20.87
CA SER A 67 -19.01 -5.29 22.07
C SER A 67 -18.35 -3.95 21.73
N LEU A 68 -17.42 -3.91 20.75
CA LEU A 68 -16.82 -2.65 20.29
C LEU A 68 -17.88 -1.71 19.65
N GLU A 69 -18.87 -2.26 18.96
CA GLU A 69 -19.99 -1.47 18.41
C GLU A 69 -20.91 -0.94 19.51
N LYS A 70 -21.32 -1.84 20.41
CA LYS A 70 -22.34 -1.55 21.42
C LYS A 70 -21.80 -0.68 22.56
N GLU A 71 -20.67 -1.08 23.14
CA GLU A 71 -20.15 -0.51 24.38
C GLU A 71 -19.28 0.72 24.12
N LEU A 72 -18.47 0.74 23.04
CA LEU A 72 -17.71 1.94 22.63
C LEU A 72 -18.47 2.83 21.64
N GLY A 73 -19.65 2.43 21.18
CA GLY A 73 -20.46 3.21 20.23
C GLY A 73 -19.82 3.37 18.84
N ILE A 74 -18.91 2.47 18.43
CA ILE A 74 -18.14 2.64 17.19
C ILE A 74 -18.99 2.24 15.96
N LYS A 75 -19.70 3.23 15.39
CA LYS A 75 -20.48 3.02 14.17
C LYS A 75 -19.62 2.91 12.91
N HIS A 76 -18.52 3.67 12.85
CA HIS A 76 -17.66 3.74 11.66
C HIS A 76 -16.91 2.41 11.44
N PRO A 77 -17.11 1.69 10.32
CA PRO A 77 -16.55 0.35 10.12
C PRO A 77 -15.01 0.33 10.14
N LEU A 78 -14.37 1.36 9.58
CA LEU A 78 -12.92 1.42 9.55
C LEU A 78 -12.29 1.76 10.92
N HIS A 79 -13.02 2.42 11.82
CA HIS A 79 -12.53 2.63 13.20
C HIS A 79 -12.55 1.31 13.97
N ARG A 80 -13.58 0.48 13.75
CA ARG A 80 -13.64 -0.88 14.30
C ARG A 80 -12.49 -1.73 13.79
N LYS A 81 -12.31 -1.75 12.47
CA LYS A 81 -11.21 -2.49 11.82
C LYS A 81 -9.84 -2.05 12.35
N LYS A 82 -9.60 -0.74 12.47
CA LYS A 82 -8.38 -0.18 13.06
C LYS A 82 -8.10 -0.75 14.45
N LEU A 83 -9.10 -0.71 15.33
CA LEU A 83 -8.97 -1.18 16.71
C LEU A 83 -8.76 -2.70 16.78
N GLN A 84 -9.50 -3.47 15.97
CA GLN A 84 -9.36 -4.93 15.88
C GLN A 84 -7.95 -5.34 15.41
N LEU A 85 -7.43 -4.70 14.35
CA LEU A 85 -6.07 -4.95 13.87
C LEU A 85 -5.02 -4.61 14.94
N ALA A 86 -5.25 -3.54 15.72
CA ALA A 86 -4.38 -3.19 16.82
C ALA A 86 -4.39 -4.23 17.94
N MET A 87 -5.58 -4.68 18.37
CA MET A 87 -5.71 -5.72 19.40
C MET A 87 -5.08 -7.04 18.95
N ASN A 88 -5.28 -7.43 17.69
CA ASN A 88 -4.68 -8.64 17.13
C ASN A 88 -3.14 -8.57 17.11
N SER A 89 -2.56 -7.42 16.73
CA SER A 89 -1.11 -7.22 16.74
C SER A 89 -0.53 -7.28 18.16
N ILE A 90 -1.22 -6.69 19.15
CA ILE A 90 -0.82 -6.75 20.56
C ILE A 90 -0.89 -8.19 21.09
N ASN A 91 -1.97 -8.92 20.82
CA ASN A 91 -2.16 -10.31 21.27
C ASN A 91 -1.13 -11.26 20.66
N THR A 92 -0.78 -11.07 19.39
CA THR A 92 0.22 -11.89 18.70
C THR A 92 1.67 -11.49 18.99
N LYS A 93 1.88 -10.41 19.77
CA LYS A 93 3.20 -9.81 20.04
C LYS A 93 4.02 -9.56 18.77
N LYS A 94 3.34 -9.31 17.65
CA LYS A 94 3.98 -9.09 16.36
C LYS A 94 4.47 -7.65 16.31
N GLU A 95 5.78 -7.46 16.42
CA GLU A 95 6.40 -6.18 16.09
C GLU A 95 6.21 -5.92 14.60
N ASP A 96 5.34 -4.96 14.30
CA ASP A 96 5.02 -4.58 12.93
C ASP A 96 5.37 -3.12 12.71
N LYS A 97 6.36 -2.87 11.84
CA LYS A 97 6.78 -1.52 11.43
C LYS A 97 5.62 -0.73 10.82
N SER A 98 4.64 -1.39 10.20
CA SER A 98 3.43 -0.73 9.68
C SER A 98 2.65 -0.01 10.78
N GLY A 99 2.71 -0.49 12.04
CA GLY A 99 2.03 0.10 13.18
C GLY A 99 2.62 1.43 13.64
N GLN A 100 3.83 1.76 13.19
CA GLN A 100 4.49 3.05 13.45
C GLN A 100 4.02 4.15 12.49
N LEU A 101 3.37 3.77 11.38
CA LEU A 101 2.85 4.72 10.39
C LEU A 101 1.42 5.09 10.79
N ASP A 102 1.25 6.22 11.47
CA ASP A 102 -0.06 6.68 11.89
C ASP A 102 -0.92 7.19 10.72
N HIS A 103 -2.18 7.53 11.02
CA HIS A 103 -3.12 8.01 10.01
C HIS A 103 -2.73 9.37 9.41
N VAL A 104 -1.95 10.18 10.13
CA VAL A 104 -1.43 11.44 9.61
C VAL A 104 -0.32 11.16 8.59
N TRP A 105 0.56 10.20 8.85
CA TRP A 105 1.55 9.73 7.87
C TRP A 105 0.85 9.21 6.60
N VAL A 106 -0.20 8.39 6.73
CA VAL A 106 -0.94 7.87 5.57
C VAL A 106 -1.53 9.00 4.72
N THR A 107 -2.04 10.07 5.34
CA THR A 107 -2.55 11.24 4.56
C THR A 107 -1.45 11.95 3.77
N ARG A 108 -0.22 12.01 4.27
CA ARG A 108 0.93 12.56 3.54
C ARG A 108 1.39 11.60 2.43
N TRP A 109 1.40 10.31 2.72
CA TRP A 109 1.70 9.27 1.74
C TRP A 109 0.74 9.30 0.53
N LEU A 110 -0.53 9.68 0.74
CA LEU A 110 -1.46 9.93 -0.37
C LEU A 110 -0.99 11.03 -1.33
N ASP A 111 -0.27 12.07 -0.87
CA ASP A 111 0.38 13.02 -1.79
C ASP A 111 1.50 12.36 -2.58
N ASP A 112 2.33 11.57 -1.91
CA ASP A 112 3.49 10.93 -2.51
C ASP A 112 3.10 9.94 -3.61
N ILE A 113 1.93 9.30 -3.51
CA ILE A 113 1.43 8.39 -4.55
C ILE A 113 0.53 9.10 -5.59
N GLY A 114 0.29 10.40 -5.43
CA GLY A 114 -0.47 11.21 -6.38
C GLY A 114 -1.99 11.11 -6.23
N LEU A 115 -2.50 10.83 -5.02
CA LEU A 115 -3.93 10.73 -4.69
C LEU A 115 -4.38 11.68 -3.55
N PRO A 116 -4.03 12.98 -3.58
CA PRO A 116 -4.38 13.94 -2.51
C PRO A 116 -5.89 14.10 -2.30
N GLN A 117 -6.72 13.83 -3.32
CA GLN A 117 -8.17 13.97 -3.26
C GLN A 117 -8.87 13.03 -2.26
N TYR A 118 -8.18 12.00 -1.77
CA TYR A 118 -8.75 11.03 -0.81
C TYR A 118 -8.33 11.29 0.64
N LYS A 119 -7.54 12.35 0.89
CA LYS A 119 -6.98 12.65 2.22
C LYS A 119 -8.03 12.74 3.30
N ASP A 120 -9.09 13.50 3.08
CA ASP A 120 -10.11 13.73 4.09
C ASP A 120 -10.80 12.42 4.47
N GLN A 121 -11.14 11.58 3.47
CA GLN A 121 -11.78 10.28 3.74
C GLN A 121 -10.85 9.34 4.50
N PHE A 122 -9.57 9.27 4.15
CA PHE A 122 -8.60 8.43 4.87
C PHE A 122 -8.29 8.96 6.28
N HIS A 123 -8.18 10.28 6.44
CA HIS A 123 -7.97 10.95 7.71
C HIS A 123 -9.14 10.69 8.66
N ASP A 124 -10.36 10.95 8.20
CA ASP A 124 -11.58 10.83 9.00
C ASP A 124 -11.85 9.36 9.37
N ALA A 125 -11.49 8.43 8.49
CA ALA A 125 -11.56 6.99 8.73
C ALA A 125 -10.38 6.44 9.56
N ARG A 126 -9.41 7.29 9.94
CA ARG A 126 -8.22 6.95 10.73
C ARG A 126 -7.36 5.83 10.15
N VAL A 127 -7.30 5.72 8.82
CA VAL A 127 -6.53 4.69 8.10
C VAL A 127 -5.03 4.84 8.41
N ASP A 128 -4.43 3.83 9.04
CA ASP A 128 -3.00 3.79 9.37
C ASP A 128 -2.25 2.73 8.56
N GLY A 129 -0.92 2.61 8.73
CA GLY A 129 -0.10 1.66 8.00
C GLY A 129 -0.46 0.20 8.25
N ARG A 130 -0.94 -0.14 9.46
CA ARG A 130 -1.50 -1.48 9.72
C ARG A 130 -2.72 -1.72 8.84
N MET A 131 -3.65 -0.77 8.80
CA MET A 131 -4.83 -0.90 7.95
C MET A 131 -4.48 -1.01 6.47
N LEU A 132 -3.47 -0.31 5.96
CA LEU A 132 -3.05 -0.39 4.56
C LEU A 132 -2.79 -1.84 4.11
N GLN A 133 -2.16 -2.67 4.94
CA GLN A 133 -1.91 -4.10 4.67
C GLN A 133 -3.19 -4.92 4.48
N TYR A 134 -4.28 -4.48 5.11
CA TYR A 134 -5.52 -5.24 5.23
C TYR A 134 -6.70 -4.51 4.58
N LEU A 135 -6.48 -3.45 3.80
CA LEU A 135 -7.54 -2.81 3.03
C LEU A 135 -8.10 -3.79 2.02
N THR A 136 -9.43 -3.85 1.92
CA THR A 136 -10.16 -4.61 0.91
C THR A 136 -10.70 -3.66 -0.17
N VAL A 137 -11.16 -4.24 -1.28
CA VAL A 137 -11.85 -3.47 -2.34
C VAL A 137 -13.06 -2.71 -1.77
N ASN A 138 -13.81 -3.32 -0.84
CA ASN A 138 -14.96 -2.68 -0.21
C ASN A 138 -14.56 -1.51 0.69
N ASP A 139 -13.42 -1.60 1.39
CA ASP A 139 -12.90 -0.49 2.19
C ASP A 139 -12.53 0.69 1.29
N LEU A 140 -11.89 0.44 0.14
CA LEU A 140 -11.58 1.49 -0.83
C LEU A 140 -12.85 2.14 -1.40
N LEU A 141 -13.89 1.35 -1.70
CA LEU A 141 -15.19 1.88 -2.13
C LEU A 141 -15.85 2.72 -1.03
N PHE A 142 -15.76 2.29 0.23
CA PHE A 142 -16.24 3.04 1.39
C PHE A 142 -15.49 4.37 1.54
N LEU A 143 -14.18 4.37 1.29
CA LEU A 143 -13.33 5.56 1.22
C LEU A 143 -13.54 6.39 -0.06
N LYS A 144 -14.58 6.08 -0.86
CA LYS A 144 -14.95 6.75 -2.12
C LYS A 144 -13.90 6.64 -3.23
N VAL A 145 -12.94 5.73 -3.11
CA VAL A 145 -12.03 5.36 -4.18
C VAL A 145 -12.78 4.42 -5.13
N THR A 146 -13.30 4.96 -6.23
CA THR A 146 -14.11 4.19 -7.20
C THR A 146 -13.39 3.93 -8.52
N SER A 147 -12.34 4.68 -8.84
CA SER A 147 -11.55 4.51 -10.06
C SER A 147 -10.74 3.22 -10.01
N GLN A 148 -10.82 2.42 -11.08
CA GLN A 148 -9.99 1.22 -11.23
C GLN A 148 -8.50 1.57 -11.23
N MET A 149 -8.12 2.66 -11.90
CA MET A 149 -6.74 3.14 -11.90
C MET A 149 -6.24 3.49 -10.50
N HIS A 150 -7.08 4.09 -9.65
CA HIS A 150 -6.70 4.42 -8.29
C HIS A 150 -6.60 3.18 -7.38
N HIS A 151 -7.40 2.14 -7.62
CA HIS A 151 -7.23 0.85 -6.92
C HIS A 151 -5.89 0.21 -7.26
N LEU A 152 -5.51 0.20 -8.54
CA LEU A 152 -4.21 -0.31 -8.99
C LEU A 152 -3.05 0.52 -8.42
N SER A 153 -3.18 1.86 -8.42
CA SER A 153 -2.22 2.76 -7.78
C SER A 153 -2.01 2.43 -6.31
N ILE A 154 -3.09 2.34 -5.51
CA ILE A 154 -3.00 2.02 -4.09
C ILE A 154 -2.41 0.61 -3.88
N LYS A 155 -2.81 -0.39 -4.67
CA LYS A 155 -2.23 -1.74 -4.64
C LYS A 155 -0.72 -1.71 -4.83
N CYS A 156 -0.23 -1.08 -5.91
CA CYS A 156 1.19 -1.00 -6.21
C CYS A 156 1.95 -0.23 -5.13
N ALA A 157 1.38 0.86 -4.61
CA ALA A 157 2.01 1.62 -3.54
C ALA A 157 2.12 0.81 -2.22
N ILE A 158 1.10 0.02 -1.87
CA ILE A 158 1.15 -0.90 -0.73
C ILE A 158 2.21 -1.98 -0.96
N HIS A 159 2.32 -2.52 -2.18
CA HIS A 159 3.39 -3.45 -2.53
C HIS A 159 4.79 -2.83 -2.30
N VAL A 160 4.99 -1.57 -2.70
CA VAL A 160 6.26 -0.85 -2.44
C VAL A 160 6.53 -0.73 -0.94
N LEU A 161 5.50 -0.49 -0.11
CA LEU A 161 5.66 -0.47 1.35
C LEU A 161 6.09 -1.84 1.89
N HIS A 162 5.47 -2.93 1.43
CA HIS A 162 5.87 -4.30 1.81
C HIS A 162 7.32 -4.59 1.43
N ALA A 163 7.71 -4.33 0.18
CA ALA A 163 9.07 -4.54 -0.31
C ALA A 163 10.12 -3.74 0.49
N ASN A 164 9.72 -2.58 1.04
CA ASN A 164 10.57 -1.71 1.85
C ASN A 164 10.33 -1.86 3.37
N LYS A 165 9.67 -2.95 3.80
CA LYS A 165 9.43 -3.27 5.22
C LYS A 165 8.76 -2.11 5.99
N PHE A 166 7.82 -1.43 5.35
CA PHE A 166 7.10 -0.26 5.89
C PHE A 166 8.01 0.86 6.38
N ASN A 167 9.17 1.06 5.74
CA ASN A 167 10.01 2.22 6.00
C ASN A 167 9.25 3.52 5.63
N PRO A 168 9.06 4.48 6.56
CA PRO A 168 8.30 5.71 6.31
C PRO A 168 8.88 6.59 5.19
N ASN A 169 10.15 6.40 4.84
CA ASN A 169 10.88 7.19 3.84
C ASN A 169 11.20 6.38 2.57
N CYS A 170 10.45 5.30 2.29
CA CYS A 170 10.72 4.47 1.12
C CYS A 170 10.42 5.15 -0.22
N LEU A 171 9.47 6.11 -0.24
CA LEU A 171 9.17 6.88 -1.46
C LEU A 171 10.07 8.11 -1.56
N ARG A 172 10.67 8.29 -2.73
CA ARG A 172 11.66 9.34 -2.99
C ARG A 172 11.06 10.46 -3.85
N ARG A 173 11.24 11.69 -3.39
CA ARG A 173 10.95 12.91 -4.17
C ARG A 173 12.16 13.38 -4.97
N ARG A 174 13.36 13.02 -4.53
CA ARG A 174 14.64 13.35 -5.18
C ARG A 174 15.46 12.06 -5.36
N PRO A 175 16.16 11.90 -6.48
CA PRO A 175 17.05 10.77 -6.68
C PRO A 175 18.25 10.85 -5.73
N ALA A 176 18.89 9.71 -5.47
CA ALA A 176 20.16 9.68 -4.74
C ALA A 176 21.32 10.08 -5.67
N ASP A 177 21.23 9.69 -6.94
CA ASP A 177 22.14 10.05 -8.04
C ASP A 177 21.31 10.37 -9.29
N GLU A 178 21.49 11.55 -9.89
CA GLU A 178 20.77 11.94 -11.10
C GLU A 178 21.31 11.25 -12.37
N ASN A 179 22.56 10.79 -12.32
CA ASN A 179 23.26 10.27 -13.50
C ASN A 179 23.04 8.76 -13.72
N ASN A 180 22.48 8.05 -12.74
CA ASN A 180 22.31 6.60 -12.81
C ASN A 180 20.94 6.16 -12.26
N ILE A 181 19.90 6.32 -13.07
CA ILE A 181 18.53 5.91 -12.71
C ILE A 181 18.35 4.43 -13.07
N SER A 182 18.21 3.56 -12.07
CA SER A 182 17.87 2.15 -12.27
C SER A 182 16.36 1.89 -12.12
N PRO A 183 15.80 0.84 -12.75
CA PRO A 183 14.39 0.45 -12.53
C PRO A 183 14.05 0.17 -11.06
N SER A 184 15.02 -0.35 -10.29
CA SER A 184 14.88 -0.59 -8.85
C SER A 184 14.80 0.69 -8.01
N GLU A 185 15.29 1.82 -8.52
CA GLU A 185 15.05 3.13 -7.93
C GLU A 185 13.73 3.74 -8.39
N VAL A 186 13.37 3.54 -9.68
CA VAL A 186 12.12 4.07 -10.25
C VAL A 186 10.90 3.57 -9.48
N VAL A 187 10.89 2.31 -9.04
CA VAL A 187 9.76 1.75 -8.26
C VAL A 187 9.45 2.55 -6.97
N GLN A 188 10.45 3.24 -6.42
CA GLN A 188 10.34 4.08 -5.22
C GLN A 188 9.99 5.55 -5.53
N TRP A 189 9.80 5.93 -6.79
CA TRP A 189 9.48 7.31 -7.13
C TRP A 189 8.10 7.73 -6.64
N SER A 190 8.05 8.87 -5.95
CA SER A 190 6.81 9.58 -5.71
C SER A 190 6.23 10.15 -7.01
N ASN A 191 4.93 10.48 -7.00
CA ASN A 191 4.26 11.23 -8.07
C ASN A 191 5.00 12.53 -8.42
N HIS A 192 5.50 13.24 -7.41
CA HIS A 192 6.30 14.44 -7.64
C HIS A 192 7.58 14.13 -8.42
N ARG A 193 8.29 13.05 -8.09
CA ARG A 193 9.50 12.67 -8.83
C ARG A 193 9.18 12.28 -10.29
N VAL A 194 8.05 11.61 -10.53
CA VAL A 194 7.58 11.32 -11.92
C VAL A 194 7.32 12.62 -12.69
N MET A 195 6.72 13.63 -12.05
CA MET A 195 6.54 14.95 -12.66
C MET A 195 7.89 15.64 -12.96
N GLU A 196 8.89 15.53 -12.09
CA GLU A 196 10.23 16.05 -12.38
C GLU A 196 10.90 15.33 -13.55
N TRP A 197 10.75 14.00 -13.64
CA TRP A 197 11.25 13.24 -14.79
C TRP A 197 10.59 13.69 -16.10
N LEU A 198 9.29 13.97 -16.11
CA LEU A 198 8.63 14.53 -17.31
C LEU A 198 9.25 15.86 -17.72
N ARG A 199 9.66 16.71 -16.77
CA ARG A 199 10.37 17.96 -17.09
C ARG A 199 11.74 17.71 -17.69
N SER A 200 12.50 16.74 -17.19
CA SER A 200 13.84 16.42 -17.71
C SER A 200 13.83 15.79 -19.10
N VAL A 201 12.67 15.28 -19.56
CA VAL A 201 12.50 14.71 -20.91
C VAL A 201 11.65 15.62 -21.81
N ASP A 202 11.66 16.94 -21.57
CA ASP A 202 10.98 17.96 -22.39
C ASP A 202 9.44 17.82 -22.47
N LEU A 203 8.82 17.27 -21.43
CA LEU A 203 7.35 17.14 -21.30
C LEU A 203 6.78 17.96 -20.13
N ALA A 204 7.46 19.06 -19.77
CA ALA A 204 7.13 19.88 -18.61
C ALA A 204 5.70 20.43 -18.61
N GLU A 205 5.15 20.77 -19.78
CA GLU A 205 3.78 21.29 -19.94
C GLU A 205 2.69 20.27 -19.55
N TYR A 206 2.97 18.97 -19.66
CA TYR A 206 2.02 17.90 -19.34
C TYR A 206 2.13 17.41 -17.90
N ALA A 207 3.26 17.65 -17.22
CA ALA A 207 3.51 17.16 -15.87
C ALA A 207 2.41 17.51 -14.85
N PRO A 208 1.81 18.72 -14.83
CA PRO A 208 0.73 19.05 -13.90
C PRO A 208 -0.51 18.15 -14.01
N ASN A 209 -0.75 17.53 -15.17
CA ASN A 209 -1.88 16.62 -15.39
C ASN A 209 -1.77 15.33 -14.56
N LEU A 210 -0.58 15.01 -14.02
CA LEU A 210 -0.42 13.85 -13.13
C LEU A 210 -0.90 14.09 -11.69
N ARG A 211 -1.27 15.33 -11.32
CA ARG A 211 -1.82 15.59 -9.98
C ARG A 211 -3.18 14.91 -9.84
N GLY A 212 -3.32 14.08 -8.80
CA GLY A 212 -4.56 13.33 -8.57
C GLY A 212 -4.76 12.13 -9.48
N SER A 213 -3.78 11.79 -10.33
CA SER A 213 -3.87 10.65 -11.26
C SER A 213 -3.52 9.29 -10.62
N GLY A 214 -2.86 9.31 -9.46
CA GLY A 214 -2.29 8.12 -8.83
C GLY A 214 -1.01 7.59 -9.48
N VAL A 215 -0.44 8.28 -10.47
CA VAL A 215 0.81 7.84 -11.12
C VAL A 215 2.00 8.07 -10.19
N HIS A 216 2.72 6.98 -9.90
CA HIS A 216 3.97 6.98 -9.15
C HIS A 216 4.82 5.79 -9.64
N GLY A 217 6.05 5.69 -9.16
CA GLY A 217 7.03 4.68 -9.57
C GLY A 217 6.55 3.25 -9.46
N GLY A 218 5.93 2.91 -8.32
CA GLY A 218 5.33 1.60 -8.07
C GLY A 218 4.31 1.21 -9.13
N LEU A 219 3.40 2.12 -9.52
CA LEU A 219 2.42 1.86 -10.59
C LEU A 219 3.12 1.65 -11.95
N ILE A 220 4.10 2.47 -12.28
CA ILE A 220 4.84 2.41 -13.55
C ILE A 220 5.53 1.06 -13.72
N ILE A 221 6.21 0.59 -12.67
CA ILE A 221 6.99 -0.65 -12.71
C ILE A 221 6.10 -1.88 -12.49
N LEU A 222 5.27 -1.89 -11.45
CA LEU A 222 4.63 -3.11 -10.94
C LEU A 222 3.28 -3.46 -11.57
N GLU A 223 2.58 -2.53 -12.23
CA GLU A 223 1.33 -2.86 -12.94
C GLU A 223 1.65 -3.25 -14.40
N PRO A 224 1.48 -4.54 -14.78
CA PRO A 224 1.95 -5.01 -16.09
C PRO A 224 1.19 -4.40 -17.27
N ARG A 225 -0.06 -3.95 -17.05
CA ARG A 225 -0.86 -3.27 -18.09
C ARG A 225 -0.59 -1.76 -18.18
N PHE A 226 0.18 -1.19 -17.25
CA PHE A 226 0.54 0.23 -17.31
C PHE A 226 1.69 0.44 -18.30
N ASN A 227 1.41 1.13 -19.40
CA ASN A 227 2.34 1.36 -20.51
C ASN A 227 2.37 2.84 -20.96
N SER A 228 3.18 3.17 -21.96
CA SER A 228 3.32 4.53 -22.49
C SER A 228 2.01 5.12 -22.99
N ASP A 229 1.11 4.31 -23.55
CA ASP A 229 -0.21 4.78 -24.00
C ASP A 229 -1.11 5.16 -22.84
N THR A 230 -1.09 4.36 -21.77
CA THR A 230 -1.79 4.67 -20.52
C THR A 230 -1.28 5.97 -19.92
N LEU A 231 0.04 6.15 -19.88
CA LEU A 231 0.66 7.39 -19.40
C LEU A 231 0.27 8.59 -20.30
N ALA A 232 0.27 8.43 -21.63
CA ALA A 232 -0.15 9.47 -22.55
C ALA A 232 -1.62 9.89 -22.34
N MET A 233 -2.52 8.93 -22.06
CA MET A 233 -3.91 9.23 -21.70
C MET A 233 -4.01 10.05 -20.41
N LEU A 234 -3.26 9.67 -19.36
CA LEU A 234 -3.25 10.39 -18.08
C LEU A 234 -2.61 11.78 -18.18
N LEU A 235 -1.68 11.96 -19.11
CA LEU A 235 -1.09 13.26 -19.44
C LEU A 235 -1.98 14.12 -20.33
N ASN A 236 -3.15 13.63 -20.74
CA ASN A 236 -4.05 14.28 -21.70
C ASN A 236 -3.36 14.61 -23.04
N ILE A 237 -2.43 13.76 -23.50
CA ILE A 237 -1.80 13.89 -24.82
C ILE A 237 -2.73 13.26 -25.87
N PRO A 238 -3.26 14.01 -26.86
CA PRO A 238 -4.15 13.44 -27.87
C PRO A 238 -3.47 12.37 -28.75
N ALA A 239 -4.25 11.43 -29.29
CA ALA A 239 -3.75 10.37 -30.19
C ALA A 239 -3.08 10.93 -31.45
N GLN A 240 -3.53 12.11 -31.91
CA GLN A 240 -3.05 12.79 -33.11
C GLN A 240 -1.65 13.38 -32.95
N LYS A 241 -1.17 13.61 -31.71
CA LYS A 241 0.19 14.12 -31.45
C LYS A 241 1.21 12.97 -31.52
N THR A 242 1.36 12.37 -32.69
CA THR A 242 2.15 11.14 -32.91
C THR A 242 3.63 11.32 -32.56
N LEU A 243 4.24 12.45 -32.91
CA LEU A 243 5.65 12.75 -32.55
C LEU A 243 5.86 12.79 -31.03
N LEU A 244 4.93 13.42 -30.31
CA LEU A 244 4.98 13.56 -28.85
C LEU A 244 4.76 12.20 -28.16
N ARG A 245 3.82 11.40 -28.67
CA ARG A 245 3.57 10.04 -28.17
C ARG A 245 4.76 9.12 -28.40
N ARG A 246 5.43 9.22 -29.55
CA ARG A 246 6.67 8.50 -29.84
C ARG A 246 7.79 8.92 -28.89
N HIS A 247 7.96 10.23 -28.67
CA HIS A 247 8.95 10.76 -27.72
C HIS A 247 8.70 10.24 -26.30
N LEU A 248 7.45 10.27 -25.82
CA LEU A 248 7.07 9.71 -24.53
C LEU A 248 7.34 8.20 -24.46
N ALA A 249 6.98 7.44 -25.50
CA ALA A 249 7.19 5.99 -25.54
C ALA A 249 8.67 5.60 -25.47
N THR A 250 9.54 6.32 -26.20
CA THR A 250 11.00 6.13 -26.14
C THR A 250 11.52 6.41 -24.74
N ASN A 251 11.19 7.56 -24.14
CA ASN A 251 11.65 7.91 -22.79
C ASN A 251 11.07 6.99 -21.72
N PHE A 252 9.82 6.55 -21.86
CA PHE A 252 9.21 5.58 -20.96
C PHE A 252 9.94 4.24 -21.00
N SER A 253 10.31 3.77 -22.20
CA SER A 253 11.08 2.52 -22.37
C SER A 253 12.46 2.61 -21.72
N LEU A 254 13.14 3.75 -21.87
CA LEU A 254 14.42 4.01 -21.19
C LEU A 254 14.26 4.03 -19.66
N LEU A 255 13.18 4.63 -19.15
CA LEU A 255 12.91 4.73 -17.72
C LEU A 255 12.70 3.37 -17.06
N ILE A 256 11.90 2.50 -17.66
CA ILE A 256 11.54 1.20 -17.05
C ILE A 256 12.60 0.11 -17.26
N GLY A 257 13.49 0.31 -18.24
CA GLY A 257 14.53 -0.65 -18.59
C GLY A 257 14.02 -1.87 -19.39
N PRO A 258 14.95 -2.69 -19.93
CA PRO A 258 14.63 -3.74 -20.88
C PRO A 258 13.77 -4.87 -20.32
N GLU A 259 13.97 -5.24 -19.04
CA GLU A 259 13.22 -6.32 -18.37
C GLU A 259 11.74 -5.99 -18.26
N ALA A 260 11.40 -4.87 -17.60
CA ALA A 260 10.00 -4.42 -17.48
C ALA A 260 9.37 -4.08 -18.83
N GLN A 261 10.17 -3.63 -19.82
CA GLN A 261 9.67 -3.41 -21.18
C GLN A 261 9.25 -4.72 -21.84
N GLN A 262 10.03 -5.79 -21.68
CA GLN A 262 9.72 -7.10 -22.24
C GLN A 262 8.47 -7.69 -21.59
N GLU A 263 8.38 -7.68 -20.26
CA GLU A 263 7.20 -8.18 -19.52
C GLU A 263 5.90 -7.47 -19.96
N LYS A 264 5.93 -6.13 -20.08
CA LYS A 264 4.75 -5.36 -20.51
C LYS A 264 4.37 -5.66 -21.96
N ARG A 265 5.33 -5.93 -22.84
CA ARG A 265 5.08 -6.32 -24.23
C ARG A 265 4.41 -7.69 -24.31
N GLU A 266 4.89 -8.68 -23.56
CA GLU A 266 4.30 -10.01 -23.51
C GLU A 266 2.85 -9.99 -23.00
N ILE A 267 2.56 -9.14 -22.02
CA ILE A 267 1.19 -8.92 -21.54
C ILE A 267 0.31 -8.30 -22.62
N MET A 268 0.83 -7.33 -23.40
CA MET A 268 0.09 -6.70 -24.51
C MET A 268 -0.19 -7.67 -25.66
N ASP A 269 0.74 -8.60 -25.94
CA ASP A 269 0.60 -9.60 -27.00
C ASP A 269 -0.29 -10.79 -26.58
N SER A 270 -0.66 -10.87 -25.30
CA SER A 270 -1.51 -11.93 -24.78
C SER A 270 -2.96 -11.83 -25.28
N THR A 271 -3.58 -12.98 -25.55
CA THR A 271 -4.97 -13.08 -26.04
C THR A 271 -6.03 -12.59 -25.04
N THR A 272 -5.65 -12.43 -23.77
CA THR A 272 -6.53 -11.95 -22.69
C THR A 272 -6.27 -10.49 -22.33
N TYR A 273 -5.40 -9.81 -23.09
CA TYR A 273 -5.04 -8.42 -22.84
C TYR A 273 -6.27 -7.50 -22.92
N SER A 274 -6.42 -6.68 -21.88
CA SER A 274 -7.39 -5.59 -21.85
C SER A 274 -6.67 -4.30 -21.44
N PRO A 275 -6.71 -3.24 -22.28
CA PRO A 275 -6.04 -2.00 -21.95
C PRO A 275 -6.69 -1.33 -20.73
N LEU A 276 -5.88 -0.61 -19.96
CA LEU A 276 -6.37 0.18 -18.85
C LEU A 276 -7.20 1.36 -19.37
N SER A 277 -8.32 1.63 -18.69
CA SER A 277 -9.15 2.79 -18.94
C SER A 277 -9.07 3.76 -17.76
N THR A 278 -8.88 5.04 -18.06
CA THR A 278 -8.82 6.12 -17.05
C THR A 278 -10.19 6.40 -16.42
N THR A 279 -11.28 5.99 -17.07
CA THR A 279 -12.66 6.23 -16.62
C THR A 279 -13.32 4.98 -16.05
N ALA A 280 -12.66 3.82 -16.11
CA ALA A 280 -13.18 2.58 -15.56
C ALA A 280 -13.41 2.70 -14.04
N LYS A 281 -14.59 2.27 -13.59
CA LYS A 281 -14.97 2.27 -12.18
C LYS A 281 -15.10 0.85 -11.65
N VAL A 282 -14.59 0.63 -10.45
CA VAL A 282 -14.82 -0.59 -9.68
C VAL A 282 -16.26 -0.59 -9.18
N ARG A 283 -16.97 -1.69 -9.44
CA ARG A 283 -18.34 -1.90 -8.96
C ARG A 283 -18.30 -2.78 -7.71
N PRO A 284 -19.17 -2.53 -6.71
CA PRO A 284 -19.33 -3.47 -5.61
C PRO A 284 -19.70 -4.85 -6.14
N LYS A 285 -19.02 -5.90 -5.66
CA LYS A 285 -19.49 -7.28 -5.88
C LYS A 285 -20.85 -7.39 -5.18
N LYS A 286 -21.96 -7.40 -5.92
CA LYS A 286 -23.26 -7.79 -5.37
C LYS A 286 -23.11 -9.24 -4.91
N LEU A 287 -23.23 -9.51 -3.62
CA LEU A 287 -23.49 -10.86 -3.12
C LEU A 287 -24.84 -11.27 -3.74
N GLY A 288 -24.79 -12.02 -4.83
CA GLY A 288 -25.99 -12.45 -5.54
C GLY A 288 -26.88 -13.27 -4.61
N LEU A 289 -28.18 -13.00 -4.65
CA LEU A 289 -29.24 -13.79 -4.01
C LEU A 289 -29.44 -15.18 -4.67
N SER A 290 -28.47 -15.65 -5.46
CA SER A 290 -28.50 -16.96 -6.12
C SER A 290 -27.63 -17.92 -5.32
N ASN A 291 -28.18 -18.40 -4.21
CA ASN A 291 -27.93 -19.70 -3.56
C ASN A 291 -28.72 -19.75 -2.25
N PHE A 292 -30.05 -19.90 -2.36
CA PHE A 292 -30.93 -20.26 -1.25
C PHE A 292 -30.70 -21.75 -0.90
N GLY A 293 -29.60 -22.02 -0.21
CA GLY A 293 -29.25 -23.35 0.28
C GLY A 293 -27.83 -23.32 0.84
N HIS A 294 -27.70 -23.36 2.17
CA HIS A 294 -26.50 -23.10 2.99
C HIS A 294 -26.33 -21.67 3.51
N LEU A 295 -27.40 -21.11 4.09
CA LEU A 295 -27.29 -20.10 5.15
C LEU A 295 -26.79 -20.77 6.44
N ARG A 296 -25.51 -21.17 6.46
CA ARG A 296 -24.75 -21.32 7.70
C ARG A 296 -23.80 -20.13 7.75
N LYS A 297 -24.17 -19.11 8.54
CA LYS A 297 -23.32 -18.00 9.04
C LYS A 297 -22.00 -17.81 8.27
N LYS A 298 -22.03 -17.16 7.09
CA LYS A 298 -20.79 -16.63 6.52
C LYS A 298 -20.49 -15.31 7.24
N LYS A 299 -19.56 -15.36 8.20
CA LYS A 299 -19.08 -14.21 8.95
C LYS A 299 -18.65 -13.11 7.98
N PHE A 300 -18.97 -11.86 8.30
CA PHE A 300 -18.56 -10.64 7.59
C PHE A 300 -17.04 -10.40 7.59
N ASP A 301 -16.27 -11.30 8.23
CA ASP A 301 -14.90 -11.06 8.70
C ASP A 301 -13.83 -11.89 7.95
N ASP A 302 -14.20 -12.68 6.94
CA ASP A 302 -13.28 -13.65 6.30
C ASP A 302 -13.01 -13.36 4.82
N SER A 303 -13.17 -12.10 4.40
CA SER A 303 -12.80 -11.68 3.05
C SER A 303 -11.29 -11.43 3.00
N THR A 304 -10.53 -12.47 2.66
CA THR A 304 -9.09 -12.40 2.29
C THR A 304 -8.83 -11.66 0.97
N ASP A 305 -9.83 -10.95 0.43
CA ASP A 305 -9.78 -10.14 -0.80
C ASP A 305 -9.10 -8.79 -0.51
N TYR A 306 -7.88 -8.84 0.01
CA TYR A 306 -7.05 -7.68 0.26
C TYR A 306 -6.59 -7.05 -1.06
N VAL A 307 -6.51 -5.72 -1.07
CA VAL A 307 -6.08 -4.93 -2.23
C VAL A 307 -4.67 -5.36 -2.67
N CYS A 308 -3.79 -5.65 -1.72
CA CYS A 308 -2.46 -6.23 -1.95
C CYS A 308 -2.29 -7.44 -1.01
N PRO A 309 -2.36 -8.68 -1.52
CA PRO A 309 -2.14 -9.88 -0.71
C PRO A 309 -0.74 -9.89 -0.07
N VAL A 310 -0.65 -10.32 1.19
CA VAL A 310 0.58 -10.29 2.01
C VAL A 310 1.66 -11.25 1.47
N ASP A 311 1.26 -12.27 0.69
CA ASP A 311 2.15 -13.26 0.08
C ASP A 311 2.69 -12.85 -1.31
N ALA A 312 2.43 -11.62 -1.77
CA ALA A 312 2.88 -11.14 -3.08
C ALA A 312 4.37 -10.70 -3.12
N SER A 313 5.18 -11.09 -2.14
CA SER A 313 6.64 -11.07 -2.31
C SER A 313 7.02 -12.08 -3.39
N PRO A 314 7.88 -11.74 -4.37
CA PRO A 314 8.26 -12.71 -5.38
C PRO A 314 8.89 -13.91 -4.68
N GLN A 315 8.24 -15.08 -4.81
CA GLN A 315 8.95 -16.33 -4.61
C GLN A 315 10.14 -16.25 -5.57
N LYS A 316 11.36 -16.23 -5.02
CA LYS A 316 12.53 -16.53 -5.82
C LYS A 316 12.21 -17.86 -6.49
N SER A 317 12.07 -17.85 -7.80
CA SER A 317 12.14 -19.06 -8.59
C SER A 317 13.47 -19.71 -8.21
N GLU A 318 13.41 -20.81 -7.45
CA GLU A 318 14.52 -21.70 -7.29
C GLU A 318 14.87 -22.20 -8.69
N VAL A 319 15.85 -21.53 -9.30
CA VAL A 319 16.58 -22.08 -10.42
C VAL A 319 17.17 -23.38 -9.90
N LYS A 320 16.57 -24.51 -10.29
CA LYS A 320 17.21 -25.81 -10.16
C LYS A 320 18.53 -25.73 -10.91
N ALA A 321 19.62 -25.61 -10.16
CA ALA A 321 20.95 -25.81 -10.69
C ALA A 321 21.00 -27.22 -11.30
N PRO A 322 21.57 -27.40 -12.50
CA PRO A 322 21.79 -28.74 -13.01
C PRO A 322 22.78 -29.44 -12.08
N ASN A 323 22.38 -30.60 -11.54
CA ASN A 323 23.25 -31.48 -10.77
C ASN A 323 24.41 -31.94 -11.66
N ASN A 324 25.55 -31.27 -11.53
CA ASN A 324 26.84 -31.81 -11.91
C ASN A 324 27.75 -31.73 -10.68
N SER A 325 27.69 -32.77 -9.85
CA SER A 325 28.73 -33.05 -8.87
C SER A 325 29.73 -34.05 -9.49
N PRO A 326 31.03 -33.73 -9.51
CA PRO A 326 32.07 -34.62 -10.02
C PRO A 326 32.51 -35.57 -8.91
N ALA A 327 32.23 -36.86 -9.07
CA ALA A 327 32.98 -37.97 -8.44
C ALA A 327 32.19 -39.26 -8.59
N LYS A 328 32.60 -40.10 -9.55
CA LYS A 328 32.71 -41.57 -9.45
C LYS A 328 32.87 -42.15 -10.86
N GLU A 329 34.07 -41.99 -11.40
CA GLU A 329 34.54 -42.88 -12.47
C GLU A 329 36.07 -42.98 -12.39
N ALA A 330 36.54 -43.53 -11.28
CA ALA A 330 37.90 -44.01 -11.10
C ALA A 330 37.77 -45.39 -10.45
N ASP A 331 37.38 -46.36 -11.27
CA ASP A 331 37.60 -47.81 -11.08
C ASP A 331 36.78 -48.55 -12.15
N LYS A 332 37.30 -48.59 -13.37
CA LYS A 332 37.01 -49.58 -14.42
C LYS A 332 37.82 -49.26 -15.67
N LEU A 333 39.14 -49.44 -15.59
CA LEU A 333 40.01 -49.65 -16.75
C LEU A 333 41.38 -50.15 -16.26
N GLU A 334 41.36 -51.28 -15.58
CA GLU A 334 42.45 -52.25 -15.68
C GLU A 334 41.89 -53.51 -16.31
N GLN A 335 42.68 -54.07 -17.23
CA GLN A 335 42.52 -55.39 -17.84
C GLN A 335 41.67 -55.49 -19.13
N VAL A 336 42.14 -54.80 -20.17
CA VAL A 336 42.27 -55.45 -21.49
C VAL A 336 43.70 -55.18 -21.98
N GLY A 337 44.63 -56.01 -21.53
CA GLY A 337 45.96 -56.11 -22.12
C GLY A 337 45.96 -57.18 -23.21
N ARG A 338 46.76 -56.93 -24.27
CA ARG A 338 47.15 -57.85 -25.36
C ARG A 338 46.12 -58.02 -26.48
N LEU A 339 46.39 -57.43 -27.63
CA LEU A 339 46.93 -58.13 -28.81
C LEU A 339 46.96 -57.18 -30.02
N ILE A 340 48.15 -57.12 -30.63
CA ILE A 340 48.52 -56.50 -31.92
C ILE A 340 48.76 -55.00 -31.89
#